data_AF-A0AAU6Q1R8-F1
#
_entry.id   AF-A0AAU6Q1R8-F1
#
_cell.length_a   1.000
_cell.length_b   1.000
_cell.length_c   1.000
_cell.angle_alpha   90.00
_cell.angle_beta   90.00
_cell.angle_gamma   90.00
#
_symmetry.space_group_name_H-M   'P 1'
#
loop_
_entity.id
_entity.type
_entity.pdbx_description
1 polymer ?
#
loop_
_entity_poly.entity_id
_entity_poly.type
_entity_poly.pdbx_seq_one_letter_code
_entity_poly.pdbx_strand_id
1 'polypeptide(L)'
;MFALLLPAVLATGNTAPVSPVPPVTVDFGARGKVAVPRPAPQADFEAQLRQVLMSPRRDAAAVQFCWDIPKYAFCRVMLARPGQSVLTLKNSDVRKLLWTPDGKYLVGAGANTVRLWNLVGGVRAHVPGLEPNQPNERTVTRDITWLWLERDKLCVAMVSDVFKTSGGYALRQRTSTTLYQLPALRPLKVVGLPAGGTGEAPCSVPHTEPQTPPS
;
A
#
# COMPACT_ATOMS: atom_id res chain seq x y z
N MET A 1 36.88 -56.18 27.52
CA MET A 1 36.55 -54.76 27.34
C MET A 1 36.24 -54.55 25.86
N PHE A 2 34.95 -54.58 25.47
CA PHE A 2 34.51 -54.52 24.07
C PHE A 2 34.39 -53.05 23.65
N ALA A 3 35.16 -52.62 22.64
CA ALA A 3 35.03 -51.30 22.03
C ALA A 3 33.99 -51.38 20.89
N LEU A 4 32.84 -50.75 21.09
CA LEU A 4 31.82 -50.55 20.06
C LEU A 4 32.29 -49.42 19.11
N LEU A 5 32.60 -49.77 17.87
CA LEU A 5 32.78 -48.82 16.77
C LEU A 5 31.38 -48.43 16.25
N LEU A 6 30.99 -47.17 16.44
CA LEU A 6 29.85 -46.56 15.76
C LEU A 6 30.25 -46.20 14.32
N PRO A 7 29.43 -46.50 13.29
CA PRO A 7 29.70 -46.03 11.95
C PRO A 7 29.43 -44.53 11.85
N ALA A 8 30.39 -43.79 11.29
CA ALA A 8 30.19 -42.39 10.91
C ALA A 8 29.18 -42.32 9.76
N VAL A 9 28.00 -41.79 10.03
CA VAL A 9 27.01 -41.46 9.00
C VAL A 9 27.52 -40.20 8.27
N LEU A 10 28.00 -40.37 7.04
CA LEU A 10 28.26 -39.25 6.14
C LEU A 10 26.91 -38.70 5.67
N ALA A 11 26.48 -37.60 6.26
CA ALA A 11 25.39 -36.81 5.72
C ALA A 11 25.87 -36.14 4.42
N THR A 12 25.63 -36.78 3.27
CA THR A 12 25.74 -36.13 1.95
C THR A 12 24.55 -35.20 1.75
N GLY A 13 24.54 -34.09 2.50
CA GLY A 13 23.65 -32.97 2.23
C GLY A 13 24.17 -32.22 1.01
N ASN A 14 23.87 -32.70 -0.20
CA ASN A 14 24.01 -31.92 -1.43
C ASN A 14 22.98 -30.79 -1.41
N THR A 15 23.30 -29.72 -0.69
CA THR A 15 22.70 -28.40 -0.96
C THR A 15 23.73 -27.64 -1.77
N ALA A 16 23.68 -27.80 -3.09
CA ALA A 16 24.32 -26.82 -3.95
C ALA A 16 23.81 -25.43 -3.50
N PRO A 17 24.70 -24.43 -3.29
CA PRO A 17 24.25 -23.11 -2.92
C PRO A 17 23.29 -22.61 -4.02
N VAL A 18 22.03 -22.39 -3.65
CA VAL A 18 21.05 -21.76 -4.53
C VAL A 18 21.68 -20.43 -4.95
N SER A 19 22.02 -20.29 -6.23
CA SER A 19 22.58 -19.04 -6.75
C SER A 19 21.68 -17.89 -6.30
N PRO A 20 22.21 -16.86 -5.61
CA PRO A 20 21.39 -15.81 -5.06
C PRO A 20 20.60 -15.13 -6.18
N VAL A 21 19.28 -15.03 -6.00
CA VAL A 21 18.39 -14.43 -7.00
C VAL A 21 18.88 -13.01 -7.31
N PRO A 22 19.09 -12.65 -8.58
CA PRO A 22 19.74 -11.38 -8.93
C PRO A 22 18.90 -10.17 -8.46
N PRO A 23 19.58 -9.06 -8.10
CA PRO A 23 18.91 -7.83 -7.71
C PRO A 23 18.10 -7.24 -8.86
N VAL A 24 17.07 -6.46 -8.52
CA VAL A 24 16.28 -5.72 -9.51
C VAL A 24 17.04 -4.45 -9.85
N THR A 25 17.46 -4.31 -11.11
CA THR A 25 18.15 -3.10 -11.57
C THR A 25 17.15 -2.05 -12.03
N VAL A 26 17.19 -0.86 -11.44
CA VAL A 26 16.39 0.29 -11.86
C VAL A 26 17.29 1.28 -12.61
N ASP A 27 16.90 1.64 -13.83
CA ASP A 27 17.65 2.58 -14.68
C ASP A 27 17.10 4.00 -14.55
N PHE A 28 17.96 4.96 -14.20
CA PHE A 28 17.64 6.38 -14.08
C PHE A 28 18.24 7.23 -15.22
N GLY A 29 18.63 6.59 -16.33
CA GLY A 29 19.23 7.23 -17.50
C GLY A 29 20.62 7.76 -17.18
N ALA A 30 20.88 9.02 -17.52
CA ALA A 30 22.17 9.69 -17.29
C ALA A 30 22.59 9.72 -15.80
N ARG A 31 21.65 9.50 -14.86
CA ARG A 31 21.94 9.42 -13.42
C ARG A 31 22.48 8.05 -13.00
N GLY A 32 22.52 7.07 -13.89
CA GLY A 32 23.02 5.73 -13.64
C GLY A 32 21.94 4.74 -13.21
N LYS A 33 22.40 3.57 -12.76
CA LYS A 33 21.54 2.44 -12.38
C LYS A 33 21.66 2.16 -10.89
N VAL A 34 20.57 1.70 -10.27
CA VAL A 34 20.55 1.27 -8.88
C VAL A 34 20.14 -0.19 -8.82
N ALA A 35 20.99 -1.03 -8.22
CA ALA A 35 20.65 -2.41 -7.92
C ALA A 35 19.86 -2.47 -6.60
N VAL A 36 18.61 -2.89 -6.67
CA VAL A 36 17.74 -3.11 -5.51
C VAL A 36 17.85 -4.58 -5.10
N PRO A 37 18.42 -4.88 -3.92
CA PRO A 37 18.55 -6.25 -3.46
C PRO A 37 17.15 -6.84 -3.25
N ARG A 38 16.99 -8.11 -3.62
CA ARG A 38 15.78 -8.84 -3.28
C ARG A 38 15.77 -9.10 -1.77
N PRO A 39 14.64 -8.85 -1.10
CA PRO A 39 14.46 -9.26 0.28
C PRO A 39 14.67 -10.76 0.47
N ALA A 40 15.13 -11.16 1.65
CA ALA A 40 15.22 -12.57 2.02
C ALA A 40 13.85 -13.27 1.92
N PRO A 41 13.82 -14.59 1.63
CA PRO A 41 12.59 -15.36 1.66
C PRO A 41 11.93 -15.30 3.04
N GLN A 42 10.61 -15.42 3.06
CA GLN A 42 9.81 -15.50 4.28
C GLN A 42 9.25 -16.92 4.37
N ALA A 43 9.77 -17.71 5.32
CA ALA A 43 9.61 -19.17 5.28
C ALA A 43 10.06 -19.72 3.91
N ASP A 44 9.28 -20.61 3.31
CA ASP A 44 9.59 -21.22 2.00
C ASP A 44 9.12 -20.36 0.81
N PHE A 45 8.69 -19.13 1.06
CA PHE A 45 8.17 -18.23 0.03
C PHE A 45 9.23 -17.21 -0.37
N GLU A 46 9.55 -17.19 -1.66
CA GLU A 46 10.47 -16.23 -2.25
C GLU A 46 9.80 -14.88 -2.51
N ALA A 47 10.57 -13.80 -2.31
CA ALA A 47 10.09 -12.45 -2.59
C ALA A 47 9.88 -12.24 -4.11
N GLN A 48 8.62 -12.07 -4.52
CA GLN A 48 8.24 -11.80 -5.90
C GLN A 48 8.27 -10.31 -6.18
N LEU A 49 8.90 -9.90 -7.29
CA LEU A 49 8.83 -8.52 -7.75
C LEU A 49 7.40 -8.23 -8.21
N ARG A 50 6.70 -7.36 -7.50
CA ARG A 50 5.33 -6.98 -7.83
C ARG A 50 5.26 -5.82 -8.81
N GLN A 51 6.07 -4.78 -8.57
CA GLN A 51 6.14 -3.61 -9.44
C GLN A 51 7.37 -2.75 -9.15
N VAL A 52 7.78 -1.99 -10.17
CA VAL A 52 8.73 -0.89 -10.09
C VAL A 52 8.02 0.38 -10.56
N LEU A 53 7.90 1.37 -9.68
CA LEU A 53 7.24 2.64 -9.96
C LEU A 53 8.24 3.77 -9.94
N MET A 54 8.54 4.34 -11.11
CA MET A 54 9.38 5.53 -11.24
C MET A 54 8.62 6.76 -10.75
N SER A 55 9.28 7.62 -9.97
CA SER A 55 8.73 8.94 -9.62
C SER A 55 8.57 9.82 -10.87
N PRO A 56 7.63 10.78 -10.89
CA PRO A 56 7.47 11.71 -12.01
C PRO A 56 8.76 12.49 -12.36
N ARG A 57 9.59 12.80 -11.36
CA ARG A 57 10.90 13.45 -11.52
C ARG A 57 12.01 12.53 -12.05
N ARG A 58 11.73 11.22 -12.05
CA ARG A 58 12.69 10.16 -12.35
C ARG A 58 13.95 10.21 -11.48
N ASP A 59 13.88 10.79 -10.28
CA ASP A 59 14.99 10.87 -9.32
C ASP A 59 14.91 9.79 -8.22
N ALA A 60 13.74 9.18 -8.07
CA ALA A 60 13.48 8.04 -7.19
C ALA A 60 12.60 6.99 -7.87
N ALA A 61 12.69 5.74 -7.42
CA ALA A 61 11.76 4.68 -7.78
C ALA A 61 11.36 3.86 -6.54
N ALA A 62 10.10 3.43 -6.49
CA ALA A 62 9.59 2.50 -5.51
C ALA A 62 9.59 1.10 -6.11
N VAL A 63 10.27 0.16 -5.46
CA VAL A 63 10.30 -1.25 -5.85
C VAL A 63 9.53 -2.03 -4.81
N GLN A 64 8.45 -2.67 -5.23
CA GLN A 64 7.60 -3.47 -4.36
C GLN A 64 7.86 -4.95 -4.59
N PHE A 65 8.16 -5.66 -3.51
CA PHE A 65 8.18 -7.10 -3.45
C PHE A 65 7.02 -7.61 -2.61
N CYS A 66 6.45 -8.75 -2.96
CA CYS A 66 5.44 -9.41 -2.16
C CYS A 66 5.77 -10.90 -2.01
N TRP A 67 5.32 -11.48 -0.89
CA TRP A 67 5.39 -12.91 -0.64
C TRP A 67 3.99 -13.46 -0.78
N ASP A 68 3.80 -14.35 -1.76
CA ASP A 68 2.53 -14.99 -2.04
C ASP A 68 2.34 -16.21 -1.11
N ILE A 69 2.15 -15.94 0.18
CA ILE A 69 1.89 -16.97 1.18
C ILE A 69 0.40 -17.33 1.10
N PRO A 70 0.00 -18.62 1.11
CA PRO A 70 -1.40 -19.01 1.13
C PRO A 70 -2.16 -18.29 2.25
N LYS A 71 -3.25 -17.61 1.89
CA LYS A 71 -4.13 -16.77 2.75
C LYS A 71 -3.56 -15.44 3.23
N TYR A 72 -2.26 -15.17 3.10
CA TYR A 72 -1.64 -13.94 3.56
C TYR A 72 -0.68 -13.40 2.50
N ALA A 73 -0.97 -12.24 1.93
CA ALA A 73 0.03 -11.51 1.15
C ALA A 73 0.66 -10.46 2.06
N PHE A 74 1.97 -10.48 2.19
CA PHE A 74 2.74 -9.41 2.80
C PHE A 74 3.60 -8.77 1.71
N CYS A 75 3.72 -7.45 1.71
CA CYS A 75 4.56 -6.72 0.77
C CYS A 75 5.58 -5.83 1.48
N ARG A 76 6.69 -5.60 0.78
CA ARG A 76 7.75 -4.67 1.17
C ARG A 76 8.01 -3.70 0.04
N VAL A 77 8.18 -2.42 0.38
CA VAL A 77 8.56 -1.38 -0.57
C VAL A 77 9.93 -0.82 -0.22
N MET A 78 10.77 -0.70 -1.24
CA MET A 78 12.11 -0.15 -1.14
C MET A 78 12.23 1.05 -2.09
N LEU A 79 12.88 2.12 -1.64
CA LEU A 79 13.20 3.28 -2.46
C LEU A 79 14.61 3.15 -3.02
N ALA A 80 14.70 3.25 -4.35
CA ALA A 80 15.94 3.35 -5.10
C ALA A 80 16.16 4.81 -5.54
N ARG A 81 17.35 5.34 -5.29
CA ARG A 81 17.77 6.67 -5.73
C ARG A 81 19.24 6.62 -6.18
N PRO A 82 19.61 7.23 -7.31
CA PRO A 82 20.99 7.28 -7.75
C PRO A 82 21.93 7.85 -6.69
N GLY A 83 23.08 7.20 -6.48
CA GLY A 83 24.10 7.63 -5.52
C GLY A 83 23.72 7.48 -4.05
N GLN A 84 22.63 6.78 -3.72
CA GLN A 84 22.18 6.56 -2.35
C GLN A 84 21.96 5.08 -2.06
N SER A 85 22.14 4.69 -0.79
CA SER A 85 21.76 3.35 -0.34
C SER A 85 20.26 3.13 -0.50
N VAL A 86 19.90 1.92 -0.94
CA VAL A 86 18.50 1.53 -1.07
C VAL A 86 17.83 1.56 0.31
N LEU A 87 16.68 2.21 0.39
CA LEU A 87 15.97 2.45 1.64
C LEU A 87 14.72 1.56 1.73
N THR A 88 14.63 0.70 2.74
CA THR A 88 13.38 -0.01 3.04
C THR A 88 12.39 0.90 3.75
N LEU A 89 11.18 1.03 3.21
CA LEU A 89 10.13 1.85 3.81
C LEU A 89 9.49 1.14 5.01
N LYS A 90 9.30 1.87 6.11
CA LYS A 90 8.61 1.36 7.29
C LYS A 90 7.12 1.17 7.01
N ASN A 91 6.51 0.12 7.58
CA ASN A 91 5.08 -0.17 7.45
C ASN A 91 4.60 -0.25 5.98
N SER A 92 5.44 -0.77 5.09
CA SER A 92 5.21 -0.80 3.64
C SER A 92 4.39 -1.99 3.16
N ASP A 93 3.69 -2.67 4.06
CA ASP A 93 2.74 -3.72 3.70
C ASP A 93 1.46 -3.09 3.16
N VAL A 94 1.52 -2.74 1.88
CA VAL A 94 0.45 -2.06 1.16
C VAL A 94 0.18 -2.74 -0.16
N ARG A 95 -1.07 -2.72 -0.60
CA ARG A 95 -1.51 -3.33 -1.88
C ARG A 95 -1.57 -2.31 -3.02
N LYS A 96 -1.66 -1.03 -2.69
CA LYS A 96 -1.78 0.08 -3.64
C LYS A 96 -0.64 1.05 -3.42
N LEU A 97 -0.09 1.59 -4.50
CA LEU A 97 1.03 2.52 -4.49
C LEU A 97 0.87 3.55 -5.61
N LEU A 98 1.18 4.81 -5.33
CA LEU A 98 1.31 5.86 -6.34
C LEU A 98 2.27 6.96 -5.87
N TRP A 99 2.90 7.66 -6.80
CA TRP A 99 3.71 8.84 -6.51
C TRP A 99 2.84 10.10 -6.51
N THR A 100 3.14 11.05 -5.63
CA THR A 100 2.59 12.41 -5.77
C THR A 100 3.07 13.04 -7.07
N PRO A 101 2.32 13.99 -7.68
CA PRO A 101 2.69 14.57 -8.97
C PRO A 101 4.03 15.30 -8.89
N ASP A 102 4.30 15.91 -7.73
CA ASP A 102 5.57 16.55 -7.47
C ASP A 102 6.70 15.55 -7.28
N GLY A 103 6.48 14.24 -7.11
CA GLY A 103 7.52 13.23 -6.88
C GLY A 103 8.22 13.29 -5.52
N LYS A 104 7.76 14.12 -4.56
CA LYS A 104 8.37 14.21 -3.22
C LYS A 104 7.92 13.09 -2.27
N TYR A 105 6.77 12.49 -2.55
CA TYR A 105 6.17 11.51 -1.66
C TYR A 105 5.62 10.31 -2.42
N LEU A 106 5.72 9.15 -1.77
CA LEU A 106 5.04 7.93 -2.18
C LEU A 106 3.81 7.76 -1.30
N VAL A 107 2.66 7.51 -1.91
CA VAL A 107 1.41 7.14 -1.24
C VAL A 107 1.24 5.64 -1.36
N GLY A 108 0.73 5.00 -0.30
CA GLY A 108 0.27 3.62 -0.39
C GLY A 108 -0.88 3.31 0.54
N ALA A 109 -1.63 2.26 0.24
CA ALA A 109 -2.72 1.80 1.09
C ALA A 109 -2.73 0.29 1.29
N GLY A 110 -2.94 -0.11 2.54
CA GLY A 110 -3.19 -1.49 2.96
C GLY A 110 -4.68 -1.82 2.91
N ALA A 111 -5.16 -2.62 3.84
CA ALA A 111 -6.59 -2.91 3.99
C ALA A 111 -7.39 -1.67 4.40
N ASN A 112 -6.99 -0.98 5.46
CA ASN A 112 -7.77 0.13 6.04
C ASN A 112 -6.98 1.40 6.31
N THR A 113 -5.68 1.41 5.99
CA THR A 113 -4.78 2.49 6.36
C THR A 113 -4.07 3.02 5.12
N VAL A 114 -4.15 4.34 4.91
CA VAL A 114 -3.35 5.07 3.92
C VAL A 114 -2.07 5.58 4.57
N ARG A 115 -0.98 5.52 3.82
CA ARG A 115 0.37 5.92 4.24
C ARG A 115 0.98 6.86 3.22
N LEU A 116 1.78 7.80 3.71
CA LEU A 116 2.55 8.74 2.93
C LEU A 116 4.01 8.69 3.40
N TRP A 117 4.92 8.26 2.53
CA TRP A 117 6.35 8.25 2.79
C TRP A 117 7.02 9.42 2.08
N ASN A 118 7.91 10.11 2.78
CA ASN A 118 8.89 10.96 2.12
C ASN A 118 10.07 10.11 1.63
N LEU A 119 10.96 10.73 0.85
CA LEU A 119 12.08 10.00 0.27
C LEU A 119 13.14 9.54 1.30
N VAL A 120 13.16 10.10 2.51
CA VAL A 120 14.10 9.73 3.58
C VAL A 120 13.50 8.73 4.58
N GLY A 121 12.33 8.15 4.28
CA GLY A 121 11.73 7.07 5.06
C GLY A 121 10.81 7.52 6.20
N GLY A 122 10.62 8.83 6.37
CA GLY A 122 9.58 9.37 7.25
C GLY A 122 8.20 8.98 6.73
N VAL A 123 7.33 8.51 7.62
CA VAL A 123 5.99 8.00 7.28
C VAL A 123 4.92 8.73 8.08
N ARG A 124 3.82 9.07 7.40
CA ARG A 124 2.54 9.48 8.01
C ARG A 124 1.47 8.46 7.65
N ALA A 125 0.53 8.23 8.54
CA ALA A 125 -0.56 7.28 8.30
C ALA A 125 -1.89 7.86 8.77
N HIS A 126 -2.98 7.46 8.11
CA HIS A 126 -4.34 7.81 8.49
C HIS A 126 -5.29 6.65 8.18
N VAL A 127 -6.31 6.45 9.02
CA VAL A 127 -7.41 5.52 8.76
C VAL A 127 -8.59 6.33 8.23
N PRO A 128 -8.95 6.19 6.94
CA PRO A 128 -10.04 6.98 6.35
C PRO A 128 -11.41 6.66 6.94
N GLY A 129 -12.37 7.58 6.88
CA GLY A 129 -13.76 7.29 7.26
C GLY A 129 -14.08 7.33 8.76
N LEU A 130 -13.22 7.91 9.60
CA LEU A 130 -13.53 8.22 11.01
C LEU A 130 -14.49 9.44 11.15
N GLU A 131 -15.47 9.59 10.24
CA GLU A 131 -16.49 10.65 10.33
C GLU A 131 -17.26 10.57 11.65
N PRO A 132 -17.86 11.68 12.14
CA PRO A 132 -18.73 11.62 13.31
C PRO A 132 -19.89 10.67 13.02
N ASN A 133 -19.89 9.55 13.72
CA ASN A 133 -20.93 8.54 13.57
C ASN A 133 -22.30 9.15 13.92
N GLN A 134 -23.36 8.70 13.26
CA GLN A 134 -24.73 8.89 13.76
C GLN A 134 -24.80 8.46 15.23
N PRO A 135 -25.63 9.09 16.07
CA PRO A 135 -25.79 8.65 17.45
C PRO A 135 -26.14 7.15 17.46
N ASN A 136 -25.35 6.37 18.19
CA ASN A 136 -25.43 4.93 18.32
C ASN A 136 -24.91 4.07 17.15
N GLU A 137 -24.23 4.64 16.16
CA GLU A 137 -23.54 3.87 15.11
C GLU A 137 -22.01 3.94 15.21
N ARG A 138 -21.32 2.98 14.61
CA ARG A 138 -19.86 2.97 14.43
C ARG A 138 -19.53 2.55 13.02
N THR A 139 -18.71 3.34 12.33
CA THR A 139 -18.16 2.99 11.02
C THR A 139 -16.78 2.39 11.17
N VAL A 140 -16.52 1.30 10.45
CA VAL A 140 -15.19 0.66 10.39
C VAL A 140 -14.81 0.46 8.93
N THR A 141 -13.66 1.00 8.53
CA THR A 141 -13.10 0.77 7.19
C THR A 141 -12.80 -0.70 7.00
N ARG A 142 -13.49 -1.32 6.05
CA ARG A 142 -13.30 -2.72 5.70
C ARG A 142 -12.16 -2.86 4.70
N ASP A 143 -12.24 -2.13 3.59
CA ASP A 143 -11.23 -2.20 2.55
C ASP A 143 -11.05 -0.86 1.81
N ILE A 144 -9.81 -0.44 1.60
CA ILE A 144 -9.46 0.65 0.68
C ILE A 144 -9.41 0.05 -0.73
N THR A 145 -10.37 0.44 -1.56
CA THR A 145 -10.60 -0.14 -2.88
C THR A 145 -9.80 0.55 -3.96
N TRP A 146 -9.50 1.84 -3.83
CA TRP A 146 -8.72 2.58 -4.82
C TRP A 146 -8.01 3.81 -4.27
N LEU A 147 -6.95 4.23 -4.98
CA LEU A 147 -6.20 5.46 -4.74
C LEU A 147 -5.96 6.17 -6.07
N TRP A 148 -6.19 7.47 -6.10
CA TRP A 148 -5.82 8.30 -7.25
C TRP A 148 -5.56 9.74 -6.82
N LEU A 149 -4.96 10.50 -7.73
CA LEU A 149 -4.69 11.90 -7.53
C LEU A 149 -5.64 12.72 -8.40
N GLU A 150 -6.20 13.76 -7.80
CA GLU A 150 -6.97 14.76 -8.51
C GLU A 150 -6.36 16.13 -8.16
N ARG A 151 -5.68 16.71 -9.14
CA ARG A 151 -4.83 17.91 -8.97
C ARG A 151 -3.76 17.66 -7.89
N ASP A 152 -3.80 18.41 -6.79
CA ASP A 152 -2.88 18.35 -5.65
C ASP A 152 -3.42 17.51 -4.48
N LYS A 153 -4.54 16.83 -4.66
CA LYS A 153 -5.24 16.09 -3.62
C LYS A 153 -5.19 14.59 -3.85
N LEU A 154 -5.22 13.85 -2.74
CA LEU A 154 -5.31 12.39 -2.75
C LEU A 154 -6.75 11.96 -2.50
N CYS A 155 -7.26 11.14 -3.39
CA CYS A 155 -8.56 10.52 -3.31
C CYS A 155 -8.40 9.07 -2.85
N VAL A 156 -9.15 8.68 -1.82
CA VAL A 156 -9.09 7.33 -1.25
C VAL A 156 -10.50 6.75 -1.22
N ALA A 157 -10.80 5.85 -2.15
CA ALA A 157 -12.06 5.11 -2.15
C ALA A 157 -11.98 3.91 -1.21
N MET A 158 -13.07 3.63 -0.52
CA MET A 158 -13.17 2.54 0.44
C MET A 158 -14.59 2.01 0.58
N VAL A 159 -14.68 0.78 1.04
CA VAL A 159 -15.89 0.19 1.60
C VAL A 159 -15.73 0.11 3.12
N SER A 160 -16.76 0.52 3.83
CA SER A 160 -16.84 0.46 5.30
C SER A 160 -18.06 -0.32 5.74
N ASP A 161 -17.95 -1.01 6.87
CA ASP A 161 -19.07 -1.66 7.52
C ASP A 161 -19.57 -0.73 8.66
N VAL A 162 -20.89 -0.57 8.74
CA VAL A 162 -21.54 0.22 9.80
C VAL A 162 -22.17 -0.72 10.81
N PHE A 163 -21.88 -0.50 12.09
CA PHE A 163 -22.36 -1.31 13.21
C PHE A 163 -23.19 -0.45 14.16
N LYS A 164 -24.04 -1.09 14.97
CA LYS A 164 -24.53 -0.44 16.20
C LYS A 164 -23.37 -0.32 17.19
N THR A 165 -23.36 0.76 17.96
CA THR A 165 -22.43 0.93 19.10
C THR A 165 -22.60 -0.14 20.16
N SER A 166 -23.80 -0.72 20.29
CA SER A 166 -24.08 -1.89 21.13
C SER A 166 -23.43 -3.19 20.63
N GLY A 167 -22.74 -3.16 19.49
CA GLY A 167 -22.15 -4.33 18.83
C GLY A 167 -23.14 -5.10 17.96
N GLY A 168 -22.75 -6.31 17.57
CA GLY A 168 -23.51 -7.19 16.67
C GLY A 168 -23.00 -7.18 15.23
N TYR A 169 -23.81 -7.68 14.31
CA TYR A 169 -23.49 -7.74 12.89
C TYR A 169 -23.49 -6.35 12.24
N ALA A 170 -22.76 -6.24 11.13
CA ALA A 170 -22.81 -5.04 10.30
C ALA A 170 -24.26 -4.81 9.83
N LEU A 171 -24.77 -3.60 10.07
CA LEU A 171 -26.08 -3.16 9.62
C LEU A 171 -26.12 -2.95 8.11
N ARG A 172 -25.05 -2.36 7.58
CA ARG A 172 -24.91 -2.03 6.17
C ARG A 172 -23.46 -1.80 5.78
N GLN A 173 -23.19 -1.90 4.49
CA GLN A 173 -21.95 -1.41 3.89
C GLN A 173 -22.14 0.02 3.38
N ARG A 174 -21.08 0.80 3.43
CA ARG A 174 -21.01 2.16 2.90
C ARG A 174 -19.78 2.28 2.02
N THR A 175 -20.00 2.61 0.75
CA THR A 175 -18.90 3.02 -0.14
C THR A 175 -18.71 4.52 -0.04
N SER A 176 -17.46 4.95 0.14
CA SER A 176 -17.13 6.36 0.26
C SER A 176 -15.74 6.66 -0.28
N THR A 177 -15.50 7.93 -0.61
CA THR A 177 -14.20 8.45 -0.98
C THR A 177 -13.82 9.57 -0.04
N THR A 178 -12.66 9.46 0.61
CA THR A 178 -12.09 10.55 1.41
C THR A 178 -11.08 11.32 0.58
N LEU A 179 -11.25 12.64 0.54
CA LEU A 179 -10.33 13.59 -0.05
C LEU A 179 -9.31 14.03 1.00
N TYR A 180 -8.03 13.96 0.67
CA TYR A 180 -6.92 14.35 1.53
C TYR A 180 -6.13 15.50 0.94
N GLN A 181 -5.72 16.41 1.82
CA GLN A 181 -4.68 17.38 1.53
C GLN A 181 -3.29 16.76 1.71
N LEU A 182 -2.46 16.90 0.69
CA LEU A 182 -1.05 16.53 0.75
C LEU A 182 -0.16 17.76 1.03
N PRO A 183 1.01 17.59 1.66
CA PRO A 183 1.57 16.34 2.22
C PRO A 183 1.19 16.09 3.69
N ALA A 184 0.24 16.86 4.23
CA ALA A 184 -0.21 16.70 5.61
C ALA A 184 -0.95 15.37 5.84
N LEU A 185 -1.44 14.73 4.77
CA LEU A 185 -2.35 13.58 4.83
C LEU A 185 -3.57 13.90 5.72
N ARG A 186 -4.06 15.14 5.61
CA ARG A 186 -5.18 15.66 6.40
C ARG A 186 -6.49 15.40 5.64
N PRO A 187 -7.47 14.69 6.21
CA PRO A 187 -8.77 14.53 5.56
C PRO A 187 -9.46 15.89 5.44
N LEU A 188 -10.02 16.17 4.27
CA LEU A 188 -10.74 17.41 3.97
C LEU A 188 -12.25 17.18 3.90
N LYS A 189 -12.66 16.09 3.25
CA LYS A 189 -14.06 15.76 2.99
C LYS A 189 -14.20 14.27 2.75
N VAL A 190 -15.32 13.69 3.15
CA VAL A 190 -15.74 12.36 2.73
C VAL A 190 -16.99 12.50 1.86
N VAL A 191 -17.03 11.72 0.78
CA VAL A 191 -18.15 11.66 -0.15
C VAL A 191 -18.67 10.23 -0.14
N GLY A 192 -19.90 10.02 0.28
CA GLY A 192 -20.55 8.71 0.27
C GLY A 192 -21.33 8.48 -1.02
N LEU A 193 -21.41 7.23 -1.48
CA LEU A 193 -22.44 6.82 -2.43
C LEU A 193 -23.77 6.56 -1.70
N PRO A 194 -24.92 6.82 -2.34
CA PRO A 194 -26.22 6.40 -1.81
C PRO A 194 -26.30 4.87 -1.68
N ALA A 195 -27.11 4.41 -0.72
CA ALA A 195 -27.31 2.99 -0.46
C ALA A 195 -27.82 2.27 -1.71
N GLY A 196 -27.16 1.19 -2.10
CA GLY A 196 -27.48 0.43 -3.32
C GLY A 196 -26.74 0.88 -4.59
N GLY A 197 -25.95 1.96 -4.54
CA GLY A 197 -25.09 2.36 -5.65
C GLY A 197 -23.94 1.36 -5.84
N THR A 198 -23.83 0.80 -7.05
CA THR A 198 -22.65 0.03 -7.46
C THR A 198 -21.59 1.00 -8.02
N GLY A 199 -20.33 0.87 -7.59
CA GLY A 199 -19.21 1.69 -8.10
C GLY A 199 -18.39 2.38 -7.02
N GLU A 200 -17.43 3.22 -7.45
CA GLU A 200 -16.58 4.03 -6.57
C GLU A 200 -17.20 5.42 -6.38
N ALA A 201 -17.15 5.96 -5.15
CA ALA A 201 -17.64 7.31 -4.90
C ALA A 201 -16.73 8.32 -5.63
N PRO A 202 -17.29 9.32 -6.33
CA PRO A 202 -16.46 10.30 -7.01
C PRO A 202 -15.69 11.13 -5.97
N CYS A 203 -14.49 11.56 -6.31
CA CYS A 203 -13.64 12.31 -5.38
C CYS A 203 -14.18 13.72 -5.07
N SER A 204 -14.97 14.24 -6.00
CA SER A 204 -15.80 15.43 -5.87
C SER A 204 -17.26 15.04 -6.11
N VAL A 205 -18.20 15.67 -5.39
CA VAL A 205 -19.62 15.61 -5.81
C VAL A 205 -19.72 16.28 -7.18
N PRO A 206 -20.45 15.71 -8.17
CA PRO A 206 -20.75 16.46 -9.37
C PRO A 206 -21.39 17.80 -8.98
N HIS A 207 -20.95 18.89 -9.62
CA HIS A 207 -21.68 20.15 -9.55
C HIS A 207 -23.04 19.95 -10.23
N THR A 208 -24.02 19.44 -9.50
CA THR A 208 -25.42 19.60 -9.90
C THR A 208 -25.88 20.90 -9.28
N GLU A 209 -25.52 22.02 -9.91
CA GLU A 209 -26.31 23.23 -9.76
C GLU A 209 -27.72 22.89 -10.29
N PRO A 210 -28.81 23.09 -9.53
CA PRO A 210 -30.14 22.92 -10.07
C PRO A 210 -30.29 23.93 -11.20
N GLN A 211 -30.43 23.47 -12.43
CA GLN A 211 -30.87 24.35 -13.50
C GLN A 211 -32.31 24.76 -13.17
N THR A 212 -32.47 26.00 -12.70
CA THR A 212 -33.76 26.67 -12.70
C THR A 212 -34.26 26.68 -14.15
N PRO A 213 -35.44 26.10 -14.47
CA PRO A 213 -35.94 26.15 -15.83
C PRO A 213 -36.21 27.61 -16.23
N PRO A 214 -35.95 28.00 -17.50
CA PRO A 214 -36.28 29.33 -17.97
C PRO A 214 -37.80 29.55 -17.90
N SER A 215 -38.16 30.77 -17.48
CA SER A 215 -39.52 31.28 -17.33
C SER A 215 -40.31 31.32 -18.63
#